data_AF-F0WJL6-F1
#
_entry.id   AF-F0WJL6-F1
#
_cell.length_a   1.000
_cell.length_b   1.000
_cell.length_c   1.000
_cell.angle_alpha   90.00
_cell.angle_beta   90.00
_cell.angle_gamma   90.00
#
_symmetry.space_group_name_H-M   'P 1'
#
loop_
_entity.id
_entity.type
_entity.pdbx_description
1 polymer ?
#
loop_
_entity_poly.entity_id
_entity_poly.type
_entity_poly.pdbx_seq_one_letter_code
_entity_poly.pdbx_strand_id
1 'polypeptide(L)'
;MRFLRLNWIQQSVPVLWRPQFQQVACTYSTNKWNDINVVIKELGSIRNRYNLKTVYPETKALKELGYLDLIHAIRKKHGGFGALAQRLGAPLKPHVFESHKKVASRQNRRNKRATRIARHDLF
;
A
#
# COMPACT_ATOMS: atom_id res chain seq x y z
N MET A 1 44.01 -41.97 45.36
CA MET A 1 45.31 -41.73 44.72
C MET A 1 45.11 -41.54 43.21
N ARG A 2 45.46 -40.34 42.69
CA ARG A 2 45.73 -39.94 41.28
C ARG A 2 44.59 -40.02 40.26
N PHE A 3 44.43 -39.12 39.29
CA PHE A 3 44.60 -37.67 39.14
C PHE A 3 43.79 -37.36 37.87
N LEU A 4 43.06 -36.24 37.88
CA LEU A 4 42.32 -35.71 36.73
C LEU A 4 43.24 -35.46 35.53
N ARG A 5 42.78 -35.76 34.31
CA ARG A 5 43.22 -35.04 33.10
C ARG A 5 42.02 -34.64 32.25
N LEU A 6 41.69 -33.37 32.37
CA LEU A 6 40.92 -32.56 31.44
C LEU A 6 41.46 -32.73 30.02
N ASN A 7 40.58 -33.08 29.07
CA ASN A 7 40.81 -32.77 27.67
C ASN A 7 39.86 -31.67 27.23
N TRP A 8 40.49 -30.64 26.68
CA TRP A 8 39.95 -29.39 26.21
C TRP A 8 39.23 -29.53 24.85
N ILE A 9 38.03 -28.96 24.78
CA ILE A 9 37.45 -28.06 23.77
C ILE A 9 38.17 -27.96 22.41
N GLN A 10 37.39 -28.06 21.31
CA GLN A 10 37.40 -27.28 20.04
C GLN A 10 36.98 -28.18 18.85
N GLN A 11 36.03 -27.92 17.94
CA GLN A 11 35.27 -26.75 17.43
C GLN A 11 33.91 -27.30 16.91
N SER A 12 32.74 -26.65 17.06
CA SER A 12 32.19 -25.55 16.23
C SER A 12 32.34 -25.85 14.72
N VAL A 13 31.31 -25.96 13.87
CA VAL A 13 30.35 -24.91 13.46
C VAL A 13 29.15 -25.54 12.67
N PRO A 14 28.02 -24.82 12.57
CA PRO A 14 26.71 -25.36 12.20
C PRO A 14 26.53 -25.68 10.70
N VAL A 15 25.61 -26.60 10.45
CA VAL A 15 25.05 -26.94 9.13
C VAL A 15 24.69 -25.65 8.40
N LEU A 16 25.40 -25.46 7.29
CA LEU A 16 25.26 -24.43 6.28
C LEU A 16 23.81 -23.95 6.17
N TRP A 17 23.57 -22.74 6.68
CA TRP A 17 22.54 -21.85 6.17
C TRP A 17 22.74 -21.79 4.65
N ARG A 18 21.93 -22.51 3.89
CA ARG A 18 21.74 -22.22 2.47
C ARG A 18 20.78 -21.05 2.43
N PRO A 19 21.22 -19.81 2.13
CA PRO A 19 20.26 -18.80 1.73
C PRO A 19 19.76 -19.29 0.37
N GLN A 20 18.56 -19.88 0.35
CA GLN A 20 17.84 -20.11 -0.88
C GLN A 20 17.43 -18.72 -1.40
N PHE A 21 18.39 -18.02 -1.99
CA PHE A 21 18.13 -16.88 -2.86
C PHE A 21 17.40 -17.46 -4.07
N GLN A 22 16.08 -17.61 -3.93
CA GLN A 22 15.20 -17.67 -5.07
C GLN A 22 15.43 -16.37 -5.84
N GLN A 23 16.07 -16.52 -6.99
CA GLN A 23 16.11 -15.48 -8.01
C GLN A 23 14.65 -15.23 -8.38
N VAL A 24 14.11 -14.11 -7.87
CA VAL A 24 12.81 -13.62 -8.29
C VAL A 24 12.98 -13.20 -9.73
N ALA A 25 12.43 -14.01 -10.64
CA ALA A 25 12.31 -13.66 -12.04
C ALA A 25 11.77 -12.22 -12.13
N CYS A 26 12.50 -11.36 -12.81
CA CYS A 26 12.10 -9.99 -13.11
C CYS A 26 10.89 -10.07 -14.05
N THR A 27 9.70 -10.29 -13.53
CA THR A 27 8.48 -10.29 -14.33
C THR A 27 8.32 -8.86 -14.84
N TYR A 28 8.42 -8.70 -16.16
CA TYR A 28 8.09 -7.52 -16.93
C TYR A 28 7.01 -6.69 -16.21
N SER A 29 7.41 -5.50 -15.73
CA SER A 29 6.63 -4.65 -14.82
C SER A 29 5.36 -4.12 -15.48
N THR A 30 4.35 -4.96 -15.58
CA THR A 30 2.97 -4.52 -15.70
C THR A 30 2.58 -4.00 -14.33
N ASN A 31 2.27 -2.71 -14.28
CA ASN A 31 2.03 -1.94 -13.06
C ASN A 31 1.05 -2.68 -12.15
N LYS A 32 1.56 -3.41 -11.13
CA LYS A 32 0.83 -4.30 -10.18
C LYS A 32 -0.47 -3.68 -9.66
N TRP A 33 -0.47 -2.36 -9.57
CA TRP A 33 -1.53 -1.50 -9.07
C TRP A 33 -2.70 -1.24 -10.04
N ASN A 34 -2.63 -1.69 -11.29
CA ASN A 34 -3.74 -1.57 -12.25
C ASN A 34 -4.86 -2.59 -11.97
N ASP A 35 -4.56 -3.74 -11.37
CA ASP A 35 -5.57 -4.74 -11.03
C ASP A 35 -6.20 -4.42 -9.67
N ILE A 36 -7.53 -4.35 -9.66
CA ILE A 36 -8.30 -4.08 -8.45
C ILE A 36 -8.21 -5.22 -7.44
N ASN A 37 -8.11 -6.47 -7.90
CA ASN A 37 -8.04 -7.65 -7.04
C ASN A 37 -6.74 -7.65 -6.22
N VAL A 38 -5.65 -7.22 -6.83
CA VAL A 38 -4.36 -7.05 -6.17
C VAL A 38 -4.44 -5.97 -5.09
N VAL A 39 -5.08 -4.83 -5.39
CA VAL A 39 -5.31 -3.75 -4.42
C VAL A 39 -6.14 -4.23 -3.22
N ILE A 40 -7.22 -4.97 -3.47
CA ILE A 40 -8.08 -5.52 -2.41
C ILE A 40 -7.30 -6.51 -1.53
N LYS A 41 -6.51 -7.39 -2.15
CA LYS A 41 -5.66 -8.36 -1.43
C LYS A 41 -4.62 -7.68 -0.54
N GLU A 42 -3.98 -6.62 -1.03
CA GLU A 42 -3.02 -5.84 -0.24
C GLU A 42 -3.70 -5.12 0.92
N LEU A 43 -4.87 -4.50 0.68
CA LEU A 43 -5.67 -3.87 1.75
C LEU A 43 -6.07 -4.88 2.84
N GLY A 44 -6.48 -6.08 2.46
CA GLY A 44 -6.76 -7.17 3.40
C GLY A 44 -5.52 -7.63 4.16
N SER A 45 -4.38 -7.72 3.49
CA SER A 45 -3.09 -8.08 4.12
C SER A 45 -2.66 -7.04 5.15
N ILE A 46 -2.81 -5.75 4.84
CA ILE A 46 -2.51 -4.65 5.77
C ILE A 46 -3.46 -4.70 6.96
N ARG A 47 -4.76 -4.89 6.71
CA ARG A 47 -5.77 -5.03 7.78
C ARG A 47 -5.38 -6.15 8.76
N ASN A 48 -5.02 -7.32 8.24
CA ASN A 48 -4.64 -8.47 9.06
C ASN A 48 -3.34 -8.22 9.83
N ARG A 49 -2.33 -7.60 9.19
CA ARG A 49 -1.04 -7.29 9.85
C ARG A 49 -1.19 -6.32 11.03
N TYR A 50 -2.07 -5.33 10.92
CA TYR A 50 -2.26 -4.29 11.93
C TYR A 50 -3.54 -4.48 12.77
N ASN A 51 -4.22 -5.62 12.64
CA ASN A 51 -5.48 -5.95 13.35
C ASN A 51 -6.51 -4.80 13.34
N LEU A 52 -6.69 -4.17 12.17
CA LEU A 52 -7.61 -3.04 12.05
C LEU A 52 -9.06 -3.52 12.19
N LYS A 53 -9.79 -2.92 13.13
CA LYS A 53 -11.22 -3.21 13.38
C LYS A 53 -12.12 -2.79 12.22
N THR A 54 -11.67 -1.85 11.39
CA THR A 54 -12.44 -1.38 10.25
C THR A 54 -12.42 -2.41 9.12
N VAL A 55 -13.54 -2.52 8.39
CA VAL A 55 -13.65 -3.39 7.21
C VAL A 55 -12.60 -3.02 6.16
N TYR A 56 -12.27 -1.72 6.06
CA TYR A 56 -11.20 -1.20 5.22
C TYR A 56 -10.30 -0.21 6.00
N PRO A 57 -8.97 -0.23 5.76
CA PRO A 57 -8.06 0.76 6.32
C PRO A 57 -8.46 2.18 5.88
N GLU A 58 -8.58 3.11 6.82
CA GLU A 58 -8.82 4.51 6.51
C GLU A 58 -7.58 5.12 5.82
N THR A 59 -7.76 6.11 4.96
CA THR A 59 -6.64 6.77 4.28
C THR A 59 -5.62 7.35 5.26
N LYS A 60 -6.06 7.79 6.45
CA LYS A 60 -5.17 8.28 7.51
C LYS A 60 -4.23 7.17 8.01
N ALA A 61 -4.77 6.01 8.36
CA ALA A 61 -4.00 4.85 8.78
C ALA A 61 -3.02 4.40 7.68
N LEU A 62 -3.45 4.35 6.42
CA LEU A 62 -2.54 4.00 5.31
C LEU A 62 -1.41 5.01 5.11
N LYS A 63 -1.66 6.30 5.40
CA LYS A 63 -0.66 7.36 5.31
C LYS A 63 0.37 7.25 6.43
N GLU A 64 -0.08 6.99 7.65
CA GLU A 64 0.79 6.77 8.82
C GLU A 64 1.67 5.53 8.65
N LEU A 65 1.15 4.50 8.01
CA LEU A 65 1.87 3.26 7.71
C LEU A 65 2.79 3.35 6.47
N GLY A 66 2.85 4.49 5.79
CA GLY A 66 3.74 4.70 4.63
C GLY A 66 3.27 4.10 3.30
N TYR A 67 2.04 3.59 3.21
CA TYR A 67 1.48 3.02 1.97
C TYR A 67 0.96 4.11 1.00
N LEU A 68 1.79 5.12 0.74
CA LEU A 68 1.43 6.23 -0.14
C LEU A 68 1.19 5.75 -1.57
N ASP A 69 2.00 4.84 -2.09
CA ASP A 69 1.87 4.35 -3.48
C ASP A 69 0.54 3.64 -3.70
N LEU A 70 0.10 2.82 -2.74
CA LEU A 70 -1.21 2.17 -2.73
C LEU A 70 -2.34 3.22 -2.73
N ILE A 71 -2.24 4.27 -1.91
CA ILE A 71 -3.21 5.37 -1.91
C ILE A 71 -3.26 6.06 -3.28
N HIS A 72 -2.11 6.31 -3.90
CA HIS A 72 -2.05 6.97 -5.22
C HIS A 72 -2.61 6.08 -6.33
N ALA A 73 -2.32 4.78 -6.29
CA ALA A 73 -2.92 3.79 -7.19
C ALA A 73 -4.44 3.79 -7.10
N ILE A 74 -4.97 3.69 -5.89
CA ILE A 74 -6.41 3.73 -5.60
C ILE A 74 -7.04 4.99 -6.20
N ARG A 75 -6.44 6.16 -5.96
CA ARG A 75 -6.97 7.45 -6.43
C ARG A 75 -6.89 7.62 -7.95
N LYS A 76 -5.77 7.25 -8.57
CA LYS A 76 -5.52 7.52 -10.00
C LYS A 76 -6.11 6.46 -10.92
N LYS A 77 -6.12 5.18 -10.50
CA LYS A 77 -6.51 4.05 -11.36
C LYS A 77 -7.92 3.53 -11.07
N HIS A 78 -8.33 3.55 -9.80
CA HIS A 78 -9.56 2.87 -9.35
C HIS A 78 -10.70 3.81 -8.97
N GLY A 79 -10.59 5.11 -9.27
CA GLY A 79 -11.63 6.10 -8.95
C GLY A 79 -11.69 6.49 -7.47
N GLY A 80 -10.68 6.11 -6.67
CA GLY A 80 -10.57 6.43 -5.26
C GLY A 80 -11.28 5.45 -4.32
N PHE A 81 -11.19 5.74 -3.02
CA PHE A 81 -11.77 4.91 -1.96
C PHE A 81 -13.30 4.79 -2.05
N GLY A 82 -13.96 5.81 -2.62
CA GLY A 82 -15.41 5.80 -2.85
C GLY A 82 -15.83 4.71 -3.82
N ALA A 83 -15.21 4.67 -5.00
CA ALA A 83 -15.50 3.69 -6.03
C ALA A 83 -15.10 2.27 -5.60
N LEU A 84 -13.98 2.12 -4.86
CA LEU A 84 -13.59 0.84 -4.29
C LEU A 84 -14.62 0.31 -3.30
N ALA A 85 -15.08 1.13 -2.37
CA ALA A 85 -16.06 0.71 -1.38
C ALA A 85 -17.42 0.37 -2.04
N GLN A 86 -17.82 1.06 -3.11
CA GLN A 86 -19.01 0.69 -3.90
C GLN A 86 -18.84 -0.69 -4.56
N ARG A 87 -17.70 -0.94 -5.21
CA ARG A 87 -17.41 -2.24 -5.85
C ARG A 87 -17.36 -3.40 -4.86
N LEU A 88 -17.00 -3.12 -3.62
CA LEU A 88 -16.91 -4.09 -2.54
C LEU A 88 -18.23 -4.22 -1.74
N GLY A 89 -19.30 -3.52 -2.13
CA GLY A 89 -20.59 -3.56 -1.44
C GLY A 89 -20.57 -2.96 -0.04
N ALA A 90 -19.56 -2.14 0.30
CA ALA A 90 -19.46 -1.52 1.61
C ALA A 90 -20.40 -0.31 1.73
N PRO A 91 -21.06 -0.11 2.89
CA PRO A 91 -21.95 1.04 3.07
C PRO A 91 -21.12 2.33 3.17
N LEU A 92 -21.08 3.10 2.08
CA LEU A 92 -20.59 4.48 2.14
C LEU A 92 -21.67 5.37 2.74
N LYS A 93 -21.27 6.19 3.73
CA LYS A 93 -22.13 7.29 4.19
C LYS A 93 -22.29 8.28 3.02
N PRO A 94 -23.51 8.55 2.53
CA PRO A 94 -23.73 9.33 1.32
C PRO A 94 -23.17 10.75 1.41
N HIS A 95 -23.19 11.36 2.61
CA HIS A 95 -22.66 12.72 2.80
C HIS A 95 -21.13 12.83 2.54
N VAL A 96 -20.37 11.77 2.85
CA VAL A 96 -18.91 11.75 2.64
C VAL A 96 -18.61 11.67 1.14
N PHE A 97 -19.37 10.85 0.42
CA PHE A 97 -19.25 10.70 -1.02
C PHE A 97 -19.52 12.03 -1.77
N GLU A 98 -20.63 12.70 -1.45
CA GLU A 98 -20.96 13.99 -2.07
C GLU A 98 -19.93 15.09 -1.74
N SER A 99 -19.38 15.07 -0.53
CA SER A 99 -18.30 15.99 -0.13
C SER A 99 -17.03 15.74 -0.96
N HIS A 100 -16.64 14.49 -1.17
CA HIS A 100 -15.50 14.13 -2.01
C HIS A 100 -15.70 14.53 -3.47
N LYS A 101 -16.90 14.34 -4.01
CA LYS A 101 -17.27 14.79 -5.37
C LYS A 101 -17.08 16.30 -5.53
N LYS A 102 -17.52 17.09 -4.55
CA LYS A 102 -17.33 18.56 -4.52
C LYS A 102 -15.85 18.94 -4.47
N VAL A 103 -15.04 18.27 -3.63
CA VAL A 103 -13.60 18.52 -3.52
C VAL A 103 -12.87 18.21 -4.84
N ALA A 104 -13.15 17.07 -5.46
CA ALA A 104 -12.57 16.70 -6.75
C ALA A 104 -12.92 17.73 -7.85
N SER A 105 -14.18 18.16 -7.92
CA SER A 105 -14.63 19.21 -8.83
C SER A 105 -13.85 20.53 -8.63
N ARG A 106 -13.64 20.95 -7.38
CA ARG A 106 -12.84 22.15 -7.05
C ARG A 106 -11.39 22.01 -7.51
N GLN A 107 -10.77 20.85 -7.33
CA GLN A 107 -9.41 20.62 -7.78
C GLN A 107 -9.29 20.70 -9.31
N ASN A 108 -10.25 20.14 -10.04
CA ASN A 108 -10.27 20.25 -11.51
C ASN A 108 -10.38 21.70 -11.97
N ARG A 109 -11.20 22.53 -11.31
CA ARG A 109 -11.29 23.96 -11.59
C ARG A 109 -9.97 24.68 -11.31
N ARG A 110 -9.29 24.36 -10.20
CA ARG A 110 -7.96 24.90 -9.88
C ARG A 110 -6.93 24.50 -10.92
N ASN A 111 -6.89 23.24 -11.32
CA ASN A 111 -5.99 22.74 -12.35
C ASN A 111 -6.24 23.47 -13.68
N LYS A 112 -7.51 23.62 -14.10
CA LYS A 112 -7.87 24.37 -15.31
C LYS A 112 -7.41 25.83 -15.22
N ARG A 113 -7.65 26.50 -14.08
CA ARG A 113 -7.17 27.87 -13.85
C ARG A 113 -5.64 27.96 -13.86
N ALA A 114 -4.95 27.03 -13.21
CA ALA A 114 -3.49 26.96 -13.22
C ALA A 114 -2.95 26.79 -14.64
N THR A 115 -3.60 25.95 -15.48
CA THR A 115 -3.22 25.80 -16.89
C THR A 115 -3.46 27.06 -17.72
N ARG A 116 -4.51 27.84 -17.43
CA ARG A 116 -4.76 29.14 -18.08
C ARG A 116 -3.72 30.18 -17.66
N ILE A 117 -3.46 30.30 -16.35
CA ILE A 117 -2.42 31.19 -15.81
C ILE A 117 -1.06 30.87 -16.40
N ALA A 118 -0.69 29.58 -16.48
CA ALA A 118 0.58 29.15 -17.07
C ALA A 118 0.72 29.51 -18.56
N ARG A 119 -0.40 29.66 -19.27
CA ARG A 119 -0.44 30.12 -20.67
C ARG A 119 -0.61 31.64 -20.80
N HIS A 120 -0.57 32.38 -19.68
CA HIS A 120 -0.90 33.81 -19.61
C HIS A 120 -2.28 34.16 -20.19
N ASP A 121 -3.22 33.20 -20.17
CA ASP A 121 -4.59 33.34 -20.65
C ASP A 121 -5.50 33.79 -19.49
N LEU A 122 -5.44 35.10 -19.18
CA LEU A 122 -6.11 35.71 -18.02
C LEU A 122 -7.49 36.31 -18.32
N PHE A 123 -7.90 36.34 -19.60
CA PHE A 123 -9.17 36.88 -20.05
C PHE A 123 -10.16 35.74 -20.36
#